data_AF-A0AAN6WJQ2-F1
#
_entry.id   AF-A0AAN6WJQ2-F1
#
_cell.length_a   1.000
_cell.length_b   1.000
_cell.length_c   1.000
_cell.angle_alpha   90.00
_cell.angle_beta   90.00
_cell.angle_gamma   90.00
#
_symmetry.space_group_name_H-M   'P 1'
#
loop_
_entity.id
_entity.type
_entity.pdbx_description
1 polymer ?
#
loop_
_entity_poly.entity_id
_entity_poly.type
_entity_poly.pdbx_seq_one_letter_code
_entity_poly.pdbx_strand_id
1 'polypeptide(L)'
;MTKALPGNSTRLLTLLDGPYPNNNTAGILGCDRVLLIAGGIGITGVLPWVDSHPRVRLTWTVKESAKCLVASMEGVLGRIADEDIIVRVGERFDIMELLHQEIEAGWKRVGVVVCGPVSLCDDARAAVTEAGRGHRTVFVLEVDAFAW
;
A
#
# COMPACT_ATOMS: atom_id res chain seq x y z
N MET A 1 22.27 -13.46 -0.24
CA MET A 1 22.92 -13.84 -1.51
C MET A 1 23.15 -12.56 -2.30
N THR A 2 24.36 -12.01 -2.26
CA THR A 2 24.71 -10.74 -2.93
C THR A 2 24.67 -10.92 -4.44
N LYS A 3 23.90 -10.09 -5.15
CA LYS A 3 23.80 -10.11 -6.62
C LYS A 3 24.25 -8.78 -7.18
N ALA A 4 25.09 -8.82 -8.22
CA ALA A 4 25.42 -7.64 -9.02
C ALA A 4 24.31 -7.40 -10.06
N LEU A 5 23.90 -6.14 -10.25
CA LEU A 5 22.86 -5.77 -11.21
C LEU A 5 23.41 -5.75 -12.66
N PRO A 6 22.74 -6.39 -13.64
CA PRO A 6 23.13 -6.29 -15.05
C PRO A 6 22.77 -4.90 -15.60
N GLY A 7 23.79 -4.14 -16.02
CA GLY A 7 23.67 -2.70 -16.23
C GLY A 7 23.48 -2.26 -17.69
N ASN A 8 22.73 -1.18 -17.86
CA ASN A 8 22.84 -0.31 -19.04
C ASN A 8 22.64 1.17 -18.66
N SER A 9 23.50 1.69 -17.79
CA SER A 9 24.04 3.07 -17.75
C SER A 9 24.71 3.34 -16.39
N THR A 10 25.96 3.81 -16.43
CA THR A 10 26.88 4.11 -15.28
C THR A 10 27.26 2.91 -14.37
N ARG A 11 28.45 2.33 -14.62
CA ARG A 11 29.05 1.19 -13.89
C ARG A 11 29.64 1.62 -12.53
N LEU A 12 28.82 2.11 -11.61
CA LEU A 12 29.24 2.26 -10.22
C LEU A 12 29.19 0.88 -9.54
N LEU A 13 30.27 0.46 -8.89
CA LEU A 13 30.26 -0.76 -8.07
C LEU A 13 29.32 -0.52 -6.88
N THR A 14 28.14 -1.13 -6.93
CA THR A 14 27.15 -1.07 -5.85
C THR A 14 27.12 -2.39 -5.11
N LEU A 15 27.47 -2.36 -3.82
CA LEU A 15 27.23 -3.49 -2.92
C LEU A 15 25.75 -3.45 -2.51
N LEU A 16 25.00 -4.48 -2.89
CA LEU A 16 23.62 -4.67 -2.47
C LEU A 16 23.59 -5.64 -1.29
N ASP A 17 23.18 -5.15 -0.12
CA ASP A 17 22.90 -5.97 1.05
C ASP A 17 21.39 -6.02 1.34
N GLY A 18 20.90 -7.18 1.80
CA GLY A 18 19.47 -7.49 1.96
C GLY A 18 19.01 -8.75 1.20
N PRO A 19 17.69 -9.04 1.17
CA PRO A 19 16.58 -8.22 1.70
C PRO A 19 16.49 -8.21 3.23
N TYR A 20 15.92 -7.13 3.79
CA TYR A 20 15.62 -7.01 5.23
C TYR A 20 14.11 -7.19 5.46
N PRO A 21 13.62 -8.44 5.62
CA PRO A 21 12.21 -8.66 5.90
C PRO A 21 11.86 -8.07 7.26
N ASN A 22 10.84 -7.22 7.31
CA ASN A 22 10.36 -6.62 8.55
C ASN A 22 9.18 -7.41 9.13
N ASN A 23 8.34 -7.99 8.28
CA ASN A 23 7.04 -8.54 8.64
C ASN A 23 6.78 -9.88 7.92
N ASN A 24 5.88 -10.72 8.47
CA ASN A 24 5.40 -11.92 7.79
C ASN A 24 4.23 -11.58 6.86
N THR A 25 4.50 -11.50 5.55
CA THR A 25 3.54 -11.08 4.52
C THR A 25 2.58 -12.18 4.07
N ALA A 26 2.76 -13.43 4.50
CA ALA A 26 1.97 -14.57 4.03
C ALA A 26 0.47 -14.43 4.32
N GLY A 27 0.11 -13.77 5.42
CA GLY A 27 -1.29 -13.51 5.78
C GLY A 27 -2.00 -12.58 4.81
N ILE A 28 -1.31 -11.54 4.34
CA ILE A 28 -1.81 -10.58 3.36
C ILE A 28 -1.83 -11.22 1.97
N LEU A 29 -0.73 -11.89 1.56
CA LEU A 29 -0.63 -12.51 0.24
C LEU A 29 -1.62 -13.67 0.02
N GLY A 30 -2.13 -14.28 1.10
CA GLY A 30 -3.18 -15.30 1.05
C GLY A 30 -4.61 -14.74 1.04
N CYS A 31 -4.79 -13.42 0.98
CA CYS A 31 -6.11 -12.79 0.86
C CYS A 31 -6.63 -12.85 -0.59
N ASP A 32 -7.93 -12.66 -0.79
CA ASP A 32 -8.52 -12.66 -2.14
C ASP A 32 -8.25 -11.33 -2.88
N ARG A 33 -7.96 -10.28 -2.11
CA ARG A 33 -7.78 -8.88 -2.51
C ARG A 33 -6.85 -8.19 -1.51
N VAL A 34 -6.04 -7.26 -1.98
CA VAL A 34 -5.19 -6.40 -1.14
C VAL A 34 -5.52 -4.93 -1.38
N LEU A 35 -5.91 -4.23 -0.33
CA LEU A 35 -6.13 -2.79 -0.28
C LEU A 35 -4.89 -2.10 0.31
N LEU A 36 -4.22 -1.31 -0.51
CA LEU A 36 -3.05 -0.52 -0.14
C LEU A 36 -3.48 0.91 0.18
N ILE A 37 -3.17 1.39 1.37
CA ILE A 37 -3.49 2.75 1.83
C ILE A 37 -2.18 3.47 2.14
N ALA A 38 -1.85 4.46 1.32
CA ALA A 38 -0.60 5.21 1.44
C ALA A 38 -0.84 6.68 1.78
N GLY A 39 0.02 7.22 2.64
CA GLY A 39 0.09 8.65 2.94
C GLY A 39 1.49 9.23 2.69
N GLY A 40 1.60 10.28 1.89
CA GLY A 40 2.87 10.92 1.58
C GLY A 40 3.86 9.97 0.93
N ILE A 41 5.09 9.91 1.46
CA ILE A 41 6.13 8.99 0.99
C ILE A 41 5.86 7.51 1.33
N GLY A 42 4.83 7.22 2.15
CA GLY A 42 4.42 5.85 2.48
C GLY A 42 4.00 5.02 1.25
N ILE A 43 3.79 5.66 0.10
CA ILE A 43 3.65 4.99 -1.19
C ILE A 43 4.81 4.01 -1.45
N THR A 44 6.03 4.38 -1.07
CA THR A 44 7.23 3.55 -1.26
C THR A 44 7.17 2.23 -0.51
N GLY A 45 6.51 2.20 0.67
CA GLY A 45 6.33 0.98 1.46
C GLY A 45 5.27 0.05 0.89
N VAL A 46 4.24 0.60 0.22
CA VAL A 46 3.14 -0.23 -0.33
C VAL A 46 3.38 -0.69 -1.77
N LEU A 47 4.23 -0.01 -2.54
CA LEU A 47 4.48 -0.37 -3.94
C LEU A 47 4.94 -1.82 -4.19
N PRO A 48 5.79 -2.44 -3.34
CA PRO A 48 6.18 -3.84 -3.54
C PRO A 48 5.00 -4.83 -3.58
N TRP A 49 3.86 -4.48 -2.98
CA TRP A 49 2.67 -5.32 -2.98
C TRP A 49 1.97 -5.36 -4.34
N VAL A 50 2.11 -4.30 -5.15
CA VAL A 50 1.57 -4.21 -6.53
C VAL A 50 2.11 -5.36 -7.37
N ASP A 51 3.40 -5.67 -7.24
CA ASP A 51 4.06 -6.74 -7.99
C ASP A 51 3.93 -8.11 -7.30
N SER A 52 3.48 -8.14 -6.04
CA SER A 52 3.45 -9.37 -5.22
C SER A 52 2.06 -10.01 -5.11
N HIS A 53 0.99 -9.29 -5.45
CA HIS A 53 -0.38 -9.78 -5.35
C HIS A 53 -1.19 -9.47 -6.62
N PRO A 54 -1.95 -10.45 -7.18
CA PRO A 54 -2.62 -10.26 -8.48
C PRO A 54 -3.82 -9.32 -8.45
N ARG A 55 -4.38 -9.04 -7.27
CA ARG A 55 -5.55 -8.16 -7.10
C ARG A 55 -5.27 -7.11 -6.04
N VAL A 56 -4.80 -5.97 -6.50
CA VAL A 56 -4.39 -4.86 -5.64
C VAL A 56 -5.23 -3.65 -5.96
N ARG A 57 -5.69 -2.96 -4.93
CA ARG A 57 -6.27 -1.62 -5.02
C ARG A 57 -5.38 -0.64 -4.27
N LEU A 58 -4.95 0.42 -4.93
CA LEU A 58 -4.12 1.46 -4.33
C LEU A 58 -4.93 2.73 -4.07
N THR A 59 -4.90 3.16 -2.81
CA THR A 59 -5.42 4.46 -2.39
C THR A 59 -4.28 5.27 -1.79
N TRP A 60 -3.91 6.38 -2.43
CA TRP A 60 -2.74 7.19 -2.05
C TRP A 60 -3.09 8.67 -1.89
N THR A 61 -2.74 9.26 -0.75
CA THR A 61 -2.90 10.69 -0.50
C THR A 61 -1.56 11.38 -0.27
N VAL A 62 -1.41 12.58 -0.80
CA VAL A 62 -0.28 13.48 -0.51
C VAL A 62 -0.75 14.88 -0.14
N LYS A 63 0.06 15.61 0.63
CA LYS A 63 -0.19 17.04 0.88
C LYS A 63 -0.06 17.83 -0.42
N GLU A 64 -0.79 18.95 -0.54
CA GLU A 64 -0.68 19.86 -1.70
C GLU A 64 0.77 20.31 -1.94
N SER A 65 1.49 20.64 -0.86
CA SER A 65 2.91 21.02 -0.91
C SER A 65 3.84 19.93 -1.45
N ALA A 66 3.35 18.71 -1.61
CA ALA A 66 4.08 17.52 -2.03
C ALA A 66 3.53 16.94 -3.36
N LYS A 67 2.69 17.69 -4.09
CA LYS A 67 2.06 17.25 -5.35
C LYS A 67 3.04 16.73 -6.40
N CYS A 68 4.28 17.25 -6.43
CA CYS A 68 5.33 16.81 -7.36
C CYS A 68 5.70 15.32 -7.21
N LEU A 69 5.45 14.71 -6.04
CA LEU A 69 5.63 13.27 -5.86
C LEU A 69 4.69 12.47 -6.75
N VAL A 70 3.47 12.95 -7.02
CA VAL A 70 2.50 12.24 -7.87
C VAL A 70 3.06 12.11 -9.29
N ALA A 71 3.53 13.22 -9.86
CA ALA A 71 4.15 13.22 -11.19
C ALA A 71 5.37 12.29 -11.27
N SER A 72 6.17 12.23 -10.20
CA SER A 72 7.34 11.35 -10.14
C SER A 72 6.98 9.87 -10.13
N MET A 73 5.77 9.51 -9.69
CA MET A 73 5.31 8.13 -9.56
C MET A 73 4.47 7.65 -10.75
N GLU A 74 4.12 8.51 -11.73
CA GLU A 74 3.24 8.17 -12.86
C GLU A 74 3.61 6.86 -13.57
N GLY A 75 4.91 6.64 -13.84
CA GLY A 75 5.38 5.41 -14.50
C GLY A 75 5.20 4.13 -13.66
N VAL A 76 5.11 4.24 -12.34
CA VAL A 76 4.82 3.12 -11.45
C VAL A 76 3.31 2.94 -11.29
N LEU A 77 2.57 4.05 -11.16
CA LEU A 77 1.12 4.04 -11.01
C LEU A 77 0.43 3.44 -12.24
N GLY A 78 0.97 3.67 -13.45
CA GLY A 78 0.45 3.10 -14.70
C GLY A 78 0.56 1.57 -14.81
N ARG A 79 1.09 0.87 -13.81
CA ARG A 79 1.07 -0.60 -13.72
C ARG A 79 -0.22 -1.14 -13.09
N ILE A 80 -0.98 -0.28 -12.40
CA ILE A 80 -2.25 -0.61 -11.76
C ILE A 80 -3.36 -0.18 -12.71
N ALA A 81 -4.44 -0.96 -12.80
CA ALA A 81 -5.60 -0.60 -13.59
C ALA A 81 -6.24 0.70 -13.05
N ASP A 82 -6.78 1.54 -13.94
CA ASP A 82 -7.32 2.86 -13.58
C ASP A 82 -8.46 2.76 -12.54
N GLU A 83 -9.27 1.69 -12.59
CA GLU A 83 -10.32 1.43 -11.60
C GLU A 83 -9.81 1.05 -10.21
N ASP A 84 -8.56 0.56 -10.13
CA ASP A 84 -7.93 0.04 -8.92
C ASP A 84 -6.94 1.05 -8.31
N ILE A 85 -6.89 2.28 -8.84
CA ILE A 85 -6.04 3.35 -8.32
C ILE A 85 -6.83 4.62 -8.00
N ILE A 86 -6.63 5.15 -6.80
CA ILE A 86 -7.19 6.42 -6.37
C ILE A 86 -6.08 7.26 -5.76
N VAL A 87 -5.81 8.42 -6.37
CA VAL A 87 -4.83 9.40 -5.85
C VAL A 87 -5.55 10.68 -5.47
N ARG A 88 -5.32 11.17 -4.25
CA ARG A 88 -5.82 12.48 -3.78
C ARG A 88 -4.66 13.39 -3.37
N VAL A 89 -4.80 14.67 -3.68
CA VAL A 89 -3.82 15.71 -3.34
C VAL A 89 -4.52 16.73 -2.45
N GLY A 90 -3.93 17.04 -1.30
CA GLY A 90 -4.49 18.00 -0.34
C GLY A 90 -5.63 17.47 0.54
N GLU A 91 -6.11 16.25 0.29
CA GLU A 91 -7.29 15.68 0.94
C GLU A 91 -7.01 14.32 1.59
N ARG A 92 -7.71 14.03 2.69
CA ARG A 92 -7.69 12.71 3.34
C ARG A 92 -8.77 11.80 2.76
N PHE A 93 -8.56 10.50 2.86
CA PHE A 93 -9.60 9.50 2.58
C PHE A 93 -10.37 9.17 3.85
N ASP A 94 -11.64 8.81 3.67
CA ASP A 94 -12.39 8.07 4.68
C ASP A 94 -12.05 6.58 4.54
N ILE A 95 -11.34 6.03 5.52
CA ILE A 95 -10.90 4.64 5.48
C ILE A 95 -12.09 3.68 5.62
N MET A 96 -13.11 4.05 6.41
CA MET A 96 -14.30 3.22 6.56
C MET A 96 -15.05 3.10 5.23
N GLU A 97 -15.14 4.19 4.47
CA GLU A 97 -15.75 4.16 3.14
C GLU A 97 -14.99 3.20 2.20
N LEU A 98 -13.65 3.23 2.21
CA LEU A 98 -12.84 2.31 1.40
C LEU A 98 -13.07 0.84 1.78
N LEU A 99 -13.16 0.54 3.08
CA LEU A 99 -13.42 -0.82 3.56
C LEU A 99 -14.83 -1.29 3.19
N HIS A 100 -15.83 -0.41 3.28
CA HIS A 100 -17.21 -0.70 2.87
C HIS A 100 -17.29 -1.02 1.37
N GLN A 101 -16.55 -0.31 0.52
CA GLN A 101 -16.50 -0.61 -0.91
C GLN A 101 -15.97 -2.03 -1.19
N GLU A 102 -14.96 -2.49 -0.43
CA GLU A 102 -14.47 -3.87 -0.58
C GLU A 102 -15.48 -4.91 -0.06
N ILE A 103 -16.24 -4.58 0.99
CA ILE A 103 -17.35 -5.42 1.50
C ILE A 103 -18.47 -5.53 0.46
N GLU A 104 -18.89 -4.40 -0.12
CA GLU A 104 -19.94 -4.34 -1.14
C GLU A 104 -19.53 -5.04 -2.43
N ALA A 105 -18.24 -4.99 -2.79
CA ALA A 105 -17.66 -5.77 -3.89
C ALA A 105 -17.68 -7.29 -3.63
N GLY A 106 -17.98 -7.73 -2.40
CA GLY A 106 -18.18 -9.14 -2.05
C GLY A 106 -16.89 -9.91 -1.77
N TRP A 107 -15.77 -9.22 -1.51
CA TRP A 107 -14.53 -9.88 -1.12
C TRP A 107 -14.68 -10.58 0.23
N LYS A 108 -14.17 -11.81 0.34
CA LYS A 108 -14.30 -12.62 1.57
C LYS A 108 -13.15 -12.38 2.52
N ARG A 109 -11.93 -12.25 1.99
CA ARG A 109 -10.73 -11.97 2.79
C ARG A 109 -9.92 -10.85 2.13
N VAL A 110 -9.82 -9.72 2.82
CA VAL A 110 -9.14 -8.52 2.33
C VAL A 110 -7.91 -8.24 3.17
N GLY A 111 -6.74 -8.21 2.53
CA GLY A 111 -5.51 -7.74 3.14
C GLY A 111 -5.48 -6.22 3.08
N VAL A 112 -5.29 -5.54 4.21
CA VAL A 112 -5.18 -4.09 4.29
C VAL A 112 -3.75 -3.76 4.68
N VAL A 113 -3.02 -3.08 3.79
CA VAL A 113 -1.65 -2.63 4.06
C VAL A 113 -1.66 -1.12 4.14
N VAL A 114 -1.21 -0.56 5.26
CA VAL A 114 -1.19 0.89 5.48
C VAL A 114 0.22 1.38 5.75
N CYS A 115 0.65 2.40 5.01
CA CYS A 115 1.93 3.06 5.23
C CYS A 115 1.79 4.58 5.11
N GLY A 116 2.14 5.31 6.16
CA GLY A 116 2.05 6.77 6.15
C GLY A 116 2.20 7.39 7.54
N PRO A 117 1.68 8.62 7.76
CA PRO A 117 1.80 9.29 9.05
C PRO A 117 1.06 8.52 10.16
N VAL A 118 1.53 8.65 11.40
CA VAL A 118 0.98 7.94 12.57
C VAL A 118 -0.55 8.03 12.65
N SER A 119 -1.13 9.21 12.42
CA SER A 119 -2.59 9.37 12.43
C SER A 119 -3.30 8.50 11.40
N LEU A 120 -2.76 8.37 10.18
CA LEU A 120 -3.34 7.50 9.14
C LEU A 120 -3.32 6.03 9.58
N CYS A 121 -2.21 5.61 10.18
CA CYS A 121 -2.05 4.25 10.69
C CYS A 121 -3.01 3.95 11.84
N ASP A 122 -3.22 4.91 12.75
CA ASP A 122 -4.18 4.77 13.85
C ASP A 122 -5.63 4.77 13.36
N ASP A 123 -5.98 5.66 12.43
CA ASP A 123 -7.28 5.69 11.77
C ASP A 123 -7.57 4.34 11.09
N ALA A 124 -6.57 3.76 10.40
CA ALA A 124 -6.71 2.46 9.76
C ALA A 124 -6.93 1.31 10.75
N ARG A 125 -6.20 1.29 11.88
CA ARG A 125 -6.41 0.30 12.94
C ARG A 125 -7.82 0.36 13.49
N ALA A 126 -8.30 1.57 13.78
CA ALA A 126 -9.65 1.79 14.29
C ALA A 126 -10.70 1.32 13.26
N ALA A 127 -10.57 1.77 12.01
CA ALA A 127 -11.51 1.45 10.94
C ALA A 127 -11.59 -0.06 10.64
N VAL A 128 -10.45 -0.73 10.50
CA VAL A 128 -10.42 -2.18 10.23
C VAL A 128 -10.98 -2.98 11.40
N THR A 129 -10.69 -2.58 12.64
CA THR A 129 -11.25 -3.23 13.83
C THR A 129 -12.78 -3.10 13.86
N GLU A 130 -13.31 -1.93 13.50
CA GLU A 130 -14.75 -1.70 13.46
C GLU A 130 -15.42 -2.48 12.33
N ALA A 131 -14.87 -2.41 11.11
CA ALA A 131 -15.37 -3.17 9.96
C ALA A 131 -15.36 -4.69 10.20
N GLY A 132 -14.39 -5.19 10.98
CA GLY A 132 -14.31 -6.62 11.33
C GLY A 132 -15.43 -7.12 12.27
N ARG A 133 -16.17 -6.24 12.96
CA ARG A 133 -17.19 -6.63 13.95
C ARG A 133 -18.55 -6.95 13.36
N GLY A 134 -18.87 -6.45 12.16
CA GLY A 134 -20.22 -6.48 11.60
C GLY A 134 -20.40 -7.29 10.33
N HIS A 135 -19.31 -7.76 9.72
CA HIS A 135 -19.34 -8.28 8.35
C HIS A 135 -18.76 -9.70 8.24
N ARG A 136 -19.15 -10.41 7.17
CA ARG A 136 -18.59 -11.73 6.83
C ARG A 136 -17.18 -11.62 6.24
N THR A 137 -16.81 -10.44 5.73
CA THR A 137 -15.49 -10.16 5.19
C THR A 137 -14.47 -10.13 6.32
N VAL A 138 -13.40 -10.91 6.16
CA VAL A 138 -12.28 -10.97 7.09
C VAL A 138 -11.22 -9.97 6.63
N PHE A 139 -10.80 -9.09 7.52
CA PHE A 139 -9.71 -8.16 7.26
C PHE A 139 -8.42 -8.64 7.94
N VAL A 140 -7.33 -8.67 7.17
CA VAL A 140 -5.97 -8.90 7.68
C VAL A 140 -5.22 -7.59 7.57
N LEU A 141 -4.82 -7.00 8.70
CA LEU A 141 -4.18 -5.68 8.73
C LEU A 141 -2.67 -5.81 8.88
N GLU A 142 -1.93 -5.10 8.03
CA GLU A 142 -0.50 -4.85 8.16
C GLU A 142 -0.25 -3.34 8.14
N VAL A 143 0.53 -2.85 9.11
CA VAL A 143 0.81 -1.41 9.25
C VAL A 143 2.32 -1.19 9.23
N ASP A 144 2.78 -0.53 8.19
CA ASP A 144 4.16 -0.09 8.04
C ASP A 144 4.27 1.38 8.46
N ALA A 145 4.48 1.59 9.76
CA ALA A 145 4.75 2.90 10.32
C ALA A 145 6.26 3.14 10.37
N PHE A 146 6.86 3.53 9.24
CA PHE A 146 8.25 3.99 9.23
C PHE A 146 8.32 5.35 9.93
N ALA A 147 8.67 5.36 11.22
CA ALA A 147 9.16 6.55 11.90
C ALA A 147 10.66 6.63 11.62
N TRP A 148 11.09 7.62 10.86
CA TRP A 148 12.48 8.05 10.79
C TRP A 148 12.69 9.27 11.68
#